data_AF-H0G672-F1
#
_entry.id   AF-H0G672-F1
#
_cell.length_a   1.000
_cell.length_b   1.000
_cell.length_c   1.000
_cell.angle_alpha   90.00
_cell.angle_beta   90.00
_cell.angle_gamma   90.00
#
_symmetry.space_group_name_H-M   'P 1'
#
loop_
_entity.id
_entity.type
_entity.pdbx_description
1 polymer ?
#
loop_
_entity_poly.entity_id
_entity_poly.type
_entity_poly.pdbx_seq_one_letter_code
_entity_poly.pdbx_strand_id
1 'polypeptide(L)'
;MTDAQIIVFPLTRRVGKIRTVAATLSGMKTDKMARAYRMQITAGILTHLGKLGVAPIDQNDPVFEFWRAVHEEIARNIEGAA
;
A
#
# COMPACT_ATOMS: atom_id res chain seq x y z
N MET A 1 -15.21 29.90 8.84
CA MET A 1 -15.25 28.42 8.76
C MET A 1 -13.84 27.93 9.04
N THR A 2 -13.63 27.22 10.13
CA THR A 2 -12.33 26.58 10.40
C THR A 2 -12.22 25.34 9.52
N ASP A 3 -11.25 25.32 8.60
CA ASP A 3 -10.94 24.13 7.80
C ASP A 3 -10.59 22.97 8.75
N ALA A 4 -11.34 21.87 8.67
CA ALA A 4 -11.03 20.65 9.38
C ALA A 4 -10.15 19.76 8.50
N GLN A 5 -8.90 19.54 8.90
CA GLN A 5 -7.98 18.66 8.18
C GLN A 5 -8.20 17.20 8.59
N ILE A 6 -8.47 16.33 7.63
CA ILE A 6 -8.57 14.88 7.87
C ILE A 6 -7.16 14.29 7.92
N ILE A 7 -6.77 13.79 9.09
CA ILE A 7 -5.48 13.08 9.27
C ILE A 7 -5.75 11.57 9.25
N VAL A 8 -5.45 10.93 8.12
CA VAL A 8 -5.55 9.47 8.02
C VAL A 8 -4.35 8.79 8.66
N PHE A 9 -4.58 7.68 9.35
CA PHE A 9 -3.49 6.85 9.87
C PHE A 9 -2.52 6.47 8.73
N PRO A 10 -1.21 6.81 8.84
CA PRO A 10 -0.26 6.65 7.74
C PRO A 10 -0.21 5.21 7.22
N LEU A 11 -0.33 5.04 5.90
CA LEU A 11 -0.31 3.71 5.30
C LEU A 11 1.04 2.99 5.52
N THR A 12 2.14 3.75 5.59
CA THR A 12 3.48 3.26 5.92
C THR A 12 3.59 2.66 7.33
N ARG A 13 2.69 3.04 8.26
CA ARG A 13 2.65 2.48 9.62
C ARG A 13 1.79 1.21 9.72
N ARG A 14 1.13 0.78 8.64
CA ARG A 14 0.35 -0.47 8.61
C ARG A 14 1.27 -1.68 8.37
N VAL A 15 2.26 -1.87 9.25
CA VAL A 15 3.37 -2.84 9.10
C VAL A 15 2.87 -4.26 8.81
N GLY A 16 1.86 -4.74 9.54
CA GLY A 16 1.28 -6.07 9.29
C GLY A 16 0.76 -6.23 7.87
N LYS A 17 0.05 -5.22 7.34
CA LYS A 17 -0.46 -5.24 5.96
C LYS A 17 0.66 -5.16 4.93
N ILE A 18 1.69 -4.34 5.19
CA ILE A 18 2.88 -4.24 4.33
C ILE A 18 3.56 -5.61 4.21
N ARG A 19 3.81 -6.28 5.34
CA ARG A 19 4.41 -7.64 5.39
C ARG A 19 3.58 -8.68 4.65
N THR A 20 2.26 -8.73 4.91
CA THR A 20 1.36 -9.66 4.22
C THR A 20 1.37 -9.43 2.71
N VAL A 21 1.29 -8.18 2.25
CA VAL A 21 1.29 -7.86 0.83
C VAL A 21 2.64 -8.19 0.19
N ALA A 22 3.76 -7.87 0.85
CA ALA A 22 5.10 -8.23 0.40
C ALA A 22 5.27 -9.73 0.22
N ALA A 23 4.94 -10.53 1.25
CA ALA A 23 5.03 -11.99 1.19
C ALA A 23 4.12 -12.58 0.10
N THR A 24 2.88 -12.08 -0.01
CA THR A 24 1.94 -12.53 -1.04
C THR A 24 2.45 -12.21 -2.44
N LEU A 25 2.99 -11.01 -2.65
CA LEU A 25 3.51 -10.58 -3.94
C LEU A 25 4.74 -11.40 -4.35
N SER A 26 5.69 -11.60 -3.44
CA SER A 26 6.89 -12.41 -3.68
C SER A 26 6.57 -13.89 -3.97
N GLY A 27 5.45 -14.40 -3.44
CA GLY A 27 4.99 -15.77 -3.72
C GLY A 27 4.26 -15.95 -5.06
N MET A 28 4.00 -14.88 -5.82
CA MET A 28 3.26 -14.99 -7.08
C MET A 28 4.14 -15.53 -8.21
N LYS A 29 3.60 -16.51 -8.94
CA LYS A 29 4.34 -17.25 -9.99
C LYS A 29 4.47 -16.50 -11.30
N THR A 30 3.64 -15.50 -11.56
CA THR A 30 3.63 -14.77 -12.83
C THR A 30 3.42 -13.28 -12.61
N ASP A 31 4.00 -12.48 -13.49
CA ASP A 31 3.83 -11.02 -13.48
C ASP A 31 2.38 -10.60 -13.67
N LYS A 32 1.61 -11.38 -14.44
CA LYS A 32 0.17 -11.14 -14.64
C LYS A 32 -0.60 -11.23 -13.32
N MET A 33 -0.31 -12.23 -12.50
CA MET A 33 -0.92 -12.37 -11.17
C MET A 33 -0.48 -11.23 -10.25
N ALA A 34 0.82 -10.91 -10.22
CA ALA A 34 1.36 -9.81 -9.42
C ALA A 34 0.72 -8.47 -9.78
N ARG A 35 0.55 -8.19 -11.08
CA ARG A 35 -0.12 -6.98 -11.57
C ARG A 35 -1.59 -6.92 -11.15
N ALA A 36 -2.33 -8.02 -11.33
CA ALA A 36 -3.74 -8.08 -10.92
C ALA A 36 -3.91 -7.84 -9.41
N TYR A 37 -3.04 -8.45 -8.60
CA TYR A 37 -3.05 -8.26 -7.15
C TYR A 37 -2.69 -6.83 -6.74
N ARG A 38 -1.69 -6.21 -7.38
CA ARG A 38 -1.37 -4.79 -7.17
C ARG A 38 -2.58 -3.91 -7.44
N MET A 39 -3.28 -4.12 -8.56
CA MET A 39 -4.49 -3.35 -8.89
C MET A 39 -5.59 -3.53 -7.83
N GLN A 40 -5.81 -4.77 -7.36
CA GLN A 40 -6.79 -5.07 -6.32
C GLN A 40 -6.47 -4.35 -4.99
N ILE A 41 -5.22 -4.41 -4.54
CA ILE A 41 -4.79 -3.76 -3.30
C ILE A 41 -4.91 -2.23 -3.42
N THR A 42 -4.45 -1.65 -4.53
CA THR A 42 -4.57 -0.22 -4.80
C THR A 42 -6.04 0.22 -4.79
N ALA A 43 -6.93 -0.48 -5.49
CA ALA A 43 -8.36 -0.16 -5.50
C ALA A 43 -8.97 -0.21 -4.08
N GLY A 44 -8.58 -1.19 -3.27
CA GLY A 44 -9.00 -1.29 -1.87
C GLY A 44 -8.51 -0.12 -1.00
N ILE A 45 -7.27 0.34 -1.21
CA ILE A 45 -6.72 1.50 -0.50
C ILE A 45 -7.46 2.78 -0.91
N LEU A 46 -7.61 3.04 -2.21
CA LEU A 46 -8.33 4.22 -2.72
C LEU A 46 -9.77 4.26 -2.22
N THR A 47 -10.47 3.11 -2.24
CA THR A 47 -11.83 2.98 -1.69
C THR A 47 -11.87 3.34 -0.20
N HIS A 48 -10.89 2.89 0.57
CA HIS A 48 -10.81 3.19 2.00
C HIS A 48 -10.52 4.67 2.26
N LEU A 49 -9.58 5.27 1.53
CA LEU A 49 -9.26 6.70 1.65
C LEU A 49 -10.45 7.58 1.26
N GLY A 50 -11.16 7.22 0.20
CA GLY A 50 -12.39 7.91 -0.20
C GLY A 50 -13.49 7.83 0.87
N LYS A 51 -13.66 6.67 1.53
CA LYS A 51 -14.59 6.53 2.66
C LYS A 51 -14.20 7.39 3.88
N LEU A 52 -12.92 7.70 4.03
CA LEU A 52 -12.42 8.60 5.08
C LEU A 52 -12.50 10.08 4.68
N GLY A 53 -12.97 10.41 3.47
CA GLY A 53 -13.09 11.79 3.00
C GLY A 53 -11.81 12.39 2.41
N VAL A 54 -10.78 11.58 2.15
CA VAL A 54 -9.56 12.07 1.48
C VAL A 54 -9.87 12.39 0.03
N ALA A 55 -9.57 13.62 -0.41
CA ALA A 55 -9.79 14.04 -1.78
C ALA A 55 -8.92 13.23 -2.76
N PRO A 56 -9.38 12.92 -3.99
CA PRO A 56 -8.63 12.09 -4.93
C PRO A 56 -7.20 12.58 -5.22
N ILE A 57 -6.99 13.89 -5.24
CA ILE A 57 -5.67 14.50 -5.46
C ILE A 57 -4.68 14.15 -4.34
N ASP A 58 -5.17 13.99 -3.11
CA ASP A 58 -4.36 13.70 -1.92
C ASP A 58 -4.19 12.19 -1.68
N GLN A 59 -4.82 11.33 -2.49
CA GLN A 59 -4.74 9.87 -2.33
C GLN A 59 -3.47 9.27 -2.94
N ASN A 60 -2.86 9.93 -3.92
CA ASN A 60 -1.72 9.38 -4.67
C ASN A 60 -0.49 9.20 -3.80
N ASP A 61 -0.12 10.22 -3.01
CA ASP A 61 1.09 10.18 -2.19
C ASP A 61 1.03 9.05 -1.12
N PRO A 62 -0.06 8.89 -0.35
CA PRO A 62 -0.19 7.75 0.56
C PRO A 62 -0.07 6.39 -0.15
N VAL A 63 -0.68 6.23 -1.33
CA VAL A 63 -0.63 4.99 -2.10
C VAL A 63 0.79 4.70 -2.59
N PHE A 64 1.50 5.71 -3.09
CA PHE A 64 2.89 5.59 -3.50
C PHE A 64 3.77 5.16 -2.33
N GLU A 65 3.67 5.85 -1.18
CA GLU A 65 4.43 5.55 0.02
C GLU A 65 4.15 4.14 0.57
N PHE A 66 2.90 3.67 0.49
CA PHE A 66 2.57 2.29 0.82
C PHE A 66 3.32 1.29 -0.07
N TRP A 67 3.32 1.49 -1.38
CA TRP A 67 3.99 0.58 -2.31
C TRP A 67 5.52 0.63 -2.18
N ARG A 68 6.10 1.81 -1.94
CA ARG A 68 7.53 1.95 -1.61
C ARG A 68 7.89 1.10 -0.38
N ALA A 69 7.11 1.20 0.70
CA ALA A 69 7.34 0.42 1.90
C ALA A 69 7.17 -1.10 1.69
N VAL A 70 6.23 -1.52 0.81
CA VAL A 70 6.10 -2.93 0.40
C VAL A 70 7.33 -3.41 -0.38
N HIS A 71 7.85 -2.60 -1.31
CA HIS A 71 9.05 -2.96 -2.07
C HIS A 71 10.28 -3.06 -1.17
N GLU A 72 10.44 -2.16 -0.20
CA GLU A 72 11.50 -2.24 0.81
C GLU A 72 11.38 -3.50 1.67
N GLU A 73 10.16 -3.90 2.06
CA GLU A 73 9.95 -5.14 2.80
C GLU A 73 10.29 -6.38 1.96
N ILE A 74 9.98 -6.37 0.66
CA ILE A 74 10.39 -7.44 -0.25
C ILE A 74 11.92 -7.53 -0.31
N ALA A 75 12.61 -6.40 -0.46
CA ALA A 75 14.08 -6.36 -0.48
C ALA A 75 14.68 -6.92 0.82
N ARG A 76 14.15 -6.48 1.99
CA ARG A 76 14.58 -7.01 3.30
C ARG A 76 14.43 -8.53 3.41
N ASN A 77 13.34 -9.09 2.90
CA ASN A 77 13.10 -10.54 2.94
C ASN A 77 14.04 -11.32 2.03
N ILE A 78 14.54 -10.72 0.94
CA ILE A 78 15.55 -11.33 0.07
C ILE A 78 16.92 -11.32 0.76
N GLU A 79 17.32 -10.19 1.34
CA GLU A 79 18.60 -10.05 2.06
C GLU A 79 18.69 -10.95 3.29
N GLY A 80 17.59 -11.12 4.04
CA GLY A 80 17.55 -12.01 5.20
C GLY A 80 17.45 -13.50 4.87
N ALA A 81 17.31 -13.86 3.59
CA ALA A 81 17.27 -15.24 3.11
C ALA A 81 18.59 -15.71 2.45
N ALA A 82 19.58 -14.82 2.32
CA ALA A 82 20.93 -15.10 1.85
C ALA A 82 21.87 -15.45 3.01
#